data_AF-A0A9X7V3Z2-F1
#
_entry.id   AF-A0A9X7V3Z2-F1
#
_cell.length_a   1.000
_cell.length_b   1.000
_cell.length_c   1.000
_cell.angle_alpha   90.00
_cell.angle_beta   90.00
_cell.angle_gamma   90.00
#
_symmetry.space_group_name_H-M   'P 1'
#
loop_
_entity.id
_entity.type
_entity.pdbx_description
1 polymer ?
#
loop_
_entity_poly.entity_id
_entity_poly.type
_entity_poly.pdbx_seq_one_letter_code
_entity_poly.pdbx_strand_id
1 'polypeptide(L)'
;MKKLSQVIALAGVMSAGLVGVQAVQAEVSASAAVANNYIFRGLLMGSGTPAVSGALDYAHDSGAYAGVWGTSGDTAAGDEYNVYFGFGGESGDFSYDVNVLGYVYPTTKIDLGQFVELTASVGFSGLGLSLTVPVADDKNAMGGEDYLYAKLSYGYDKFGVVIGNQTADAASEYTHVDLSYQYNDNIAFGVSKIVDGDISQRALFQVSYSLPIEL
;
A
#
# COMPACT_ATOMS: atom_id res chain seq x y z
N MET A 1 -12.68 -29.14 17.54
CA MET A 1 -11.59 -28.17 17.32
C MET A 1 -11.40 -28.02 15.82
N LYS A 2 -11.96 -26.98 15.20
CA LYS A 2 -11.69 -26.61 13.80
C LYS A 2 -11.22 -25.16 13.83
N LYS A 3 -9.90 -24.95 13.72
CA LYS A 3 -9.29 -23.64 13.50
C LYS A 3 -9.55 -23.28 12.03
N LEU A 4 -10.64 -22.58 11.75
CA LEU A 4 -10.79 -21.80 10.52
C LEU A 4 -10.15 -20.44 10.83
N SER A 5 -9.04 -20.01 10.23
CA SER A 5 -8.93 -19.51 8.84
C SER A 5 -9.95 -18.43 8.51
N GLN A 6 -10.01 -17.36 9.29
CA GLN A 6 -10.76 -16.12 9.04
C GLN A 6 -9.96 -15.03 9.78
N VAL A 7 -9.29 -14.06 9.18
CA VAL A 7 -9.65 -13.23 8.02
C VAL A 7 -8.41 -12.93 7.19
N ILE A 8 -8.46 -13.32 5.92
CA ILE A 8 -7.62 -12.82 4.84
C ILE A 8 -8.15 -11.41 4.51
N ALA A 9 -7.31 -10.38 4.61
CA ALA A 9 -7.55 -9.09 3.97
C ALA A 9 -6.41 -8.84 2.97
N LEU A 10 -6.64 -9.35 1.76
CA LEU A 10 -6.00 -9.07 0.48
C LEU A 10 -4.58 -8.45 0.51
N ALA A 11 -3.58 -9.30 0.31
CA ALA A 11 -2.27 -8.92 -0.27
C ALA A 11 -2.37 -8.58 -1.78
N GLY A 12 -3.51 -8.03 -2.22
CA GLY A 12 -3.91 -7.93 -3.61
C GLY A 12 -4.23 -6.50 -4.02
N VAL A 13 -3.23 -5.62 -3.97
CA VAL A 13 -2.74 -4.71 -5.03
C VAL A 13 -1.50 -4.07 -4.40
N MET A 14 -0.38 -4.07 -5.12
CA MET A 14 0.86 -3.38 -4.75
C MET A 14 0.72 -1.84 -4.70
N SER A 15 -0.45 -1.32 -4.32
CA SER A 15 -0.65 0.04 -3.87
C SER A 15 -0.17 0.09 -2.43
N ALA A 16 1.10 0.52 -2.22
CA ALA A 16 1.64 0.79 -0.90
C ALA A 16 0.61 1.60 -0.08
N GLY A 17 0.09 0.98 0.99
CA GLY A 17 -0.98 1.54 1.80
C GLY A 17 -1.88 0.48 2.42
N LEU A 18 -1.54 0.13 3.66
CA LEU A 18 -2.17 -0.82 4.59
C LEU A 18 -1.57 -2.22 4.54
N VAL A 19 -0.51 -2.38 5.35
CA VAL A 19 -0.06 -3.67 5.88
C VAL A 19 -1.27 -4.29 6.58
N GLY A 20 -1.80 -5.38 6.02
CA GLY A 20 -2.76 -6.21 6.72
C GLY A 20 -2.05 -6.81 7.93
N VAL A 21 -2.42 -6.38 9.13
CA VAL A 21 -1.89 -6.92 10.39
C VAL A 21 -2.20 -8.41 10.42
N GLN A 22 -1.18 -9.25 10.25
CA GLN A 22 -1.27 -10.64 10.68
C GLN A 22 -1.20 -10.62 12.20
N ALA A 23 -2.36 -10.69 12.85
CA ALA A 23 -2.41 -10.92 14.28
C ALA A 23 -2.03 -12.39 14.55
N VAL A 24 -0.87 -12.63 15.16
CA VAL A 24 -0.64 -13.61 16.26
C VAL A 24 0.84 -13.59 16.69
N GLN A 25 1.06 -13.27 17.98
CA GLN A 25 2.35 -13.24 18.70
C GLN A 25 3.38 -12.25 18.15
N ALA A 26 4.35 -11.85 18.98
CA ALA A 26 5.46 -11.00 18.55
C ALA A 26 6.29 -11.72 17.46
N GLU A 27 5.87 -11.59 16.21
CA GLU A 27 6.34 -12.37 15.09
C GLU A 27 7.02 -11.42 14.11
N VAL A 28 8.33 -11.62 13.95
CA VAL A 28 9.04 -11.05 12.81
C VAL A 28 8.55 -11.82 11.60
N SER A 29 8.17 -11.14 10.53
CA SER A 29 7.77 -11.76 9.27
C SER A 29 8.51 -11.12 8.10
N ALA A 30 8.71 -11.89 7.03
CA ALA A 30 9.37 -11.40 5.83
C ALA A 30 8.62 -11.86 4.58
N SER A 31 8.73 -11.07 3.51
CA SER A 31 8.12 -11.42 2.23
C SER A 31 8.93 -10.89 1.05
N ALA A 32 8.75 -11.52 -0.10
CA ALA A 32 9.24 -11.06 -1.39
C ALA A 32 8.12 -11.17 -2.43
N ALA A 33 8.11 -10.28 -3.43
CA ALA A 33 7.15 -10.33 -4.50
C ALA A 33 7.73 -9.89 -5.84
N VAL A 34 7.08 -10.30 -6.92
CA VAL A 34 7.30 -9.81 -8.27
C VAL A 34 5.98 -9.43 -8.92
N ALA A 35 5.96 -8.34 -9.67
CA ALA A 35 4.82 -7.90 -10.45
C ALA A 35 5.27 -7.43 -11.84
N ASN A 36 4.39 -7.52 -12.83
CA ASN A 36 4.68 -6.98 -14.17
C ASN A 36 4.68 -5.44 -14.22
N ASN A 37 4.14 -4.78 -13.20
CA ASN A 37 4.06 -3.31 -13.07
C ASN A 37 4.15 -2.92 -11.60
N TYR A 38 4.84 -1.81 -11.30
CA TYR A 38 4.66 -1.08 -10.03
C TYR A 38 3.52 -0.07 -10.18
N ILE A 39 2.43 -0.25 -9.42
CA ILE A 39 1.25 0.62 -9.43
C ILE A 39 1.06 1.20 -8.03
N PHE A 40 1.27 2.50 -7.87
CA PHE A 40 1.06 3.21 -6.61
C PHE A 40 -0.17 4.12 -6.73
N ARG A 41 -1.19 3.91 -5.88
CA ARG A 41 -2.45 4.68 -5.89
C ARG A 41 -3.07 4.81 -7.30
N GLY A 42 -3.06 3.70 -8.03
CA GLY A 42 -3.56 3.59 -9.41
C GLY A 42 -2.66 4.17 -10.51
N LEU A 43 -1.55 4.80 -10.15
CA LEU A 43 -0.57 5.35 -11.09
C LEU A 43 0.53 4.34 -11.41
N LEU A 44 0.91 4.23 -12.68
CA LEU A 44 2.07 3.45 -13.09
C LEU A 44 3.35 4.23 -12.76
N MET A 45 4.16 3.73 -11.82
CA MET A 45 5.45 4.35 -11.49
C MET A 45 6.54 4.01 -12.53
N GLY A 46 6.38 2.86 -13.18
CA GLY A 46 7.27 2.44 -14.25
C GLY A 46 6.81 2.87 -15.65
N SER A 47 7.49 2.35 -16.67
CA SER A 47 7.06 2.44 -18.07
C SER A 47 6.66 1.06 -18.63
N GLY A 48 6.02 0.25 -17.77
CA GLY A 48 5.76 -1.17 -18.02
C GLY A 48 6.92 -2.07 -17.56
N THR A 49 7.79 -1.54 -16.71
CA THR A 49 8.92 -2.26 -16.12
C THR A 49 8.42 -3.17 -14.99
N PRO A 50 8.75 -4.47 -15.01
CA PRO A 50 8.47 -5.35 -13.88
C PRO A 50 9.15 -4.87 -12.60
N ALA A 51 8.48 -5.06 -11.48
CA ALA A 51 8.95 -4.67 -10.16
C ALA A 51 9.20 -5.92 -9.31
N VAL A 52 10.30 -5.89 -8.56
CA VAL A 52 10.58 -6.81 -7.47
C VAL A 52 10.55 -6.02 -6.18
N SER A 53 9.89 -6.56 -5.16
CA SER A 53 9.76 -5.94 -3.85
C SER A 53 9.96 -6.94 -2.72
N GLY A 54 10.17 -6.45 -1.51
CA GLY A 54 10.20 -7.25 -0.30
C GLY A 54 9.96 -6.43 0.95
N ALA A 55 9.61 -7.13 2.03
CA ALA A 55 9.34 -6.52 3.33
C ALA A 55 9.96 -7.33 4.47
N LEU A 56 10.30 -6.63 5.55
CA LEU A 56 10.59 -7.19 6.86
C LEU A 56 9.75 -6.44 7.90
N ASP A 57 8.94 -7.18 8.63
CA ASP A 57 7.92 -6.65 9.52
C ASP A 57 8.09 -7.19 10.94
N TYR A 58 7.71 -6.38 11.92
CA TYR A 58 7.56 -6.77 13.31
C TYR A 58 6.20 -6.28 13.83
N ALA A 59 5.43 -7.18 14.43
CA ALA A 59 4.20 -6.85 15.14
C ALA A 59 4.32 -7.21 16.62
N HIS A 60 3.65 -6.47 17.50
CA HIS A 60 3.59 -6.74 18.93
C HIS A 60 2.13 -6.89 19.39
N ASP A 61 1.89 -7.72 20.40
CA ASP A 61 0.55 -8.02 20.94
C ASP A 61 -0.22 -6.77 21.42
N SER A 62 0.48 -5.66 21.67
CA SER A 62 -0.17 -4.39 22.00
C SER A 62 -0.86 -3.71 20.82
N GLY A 63 -0.63 -4.17 19.59
CA GLY A 63 -1.06 -3.52 18.35
C GLY A 63 -0.01 -2.59 17.74
N ALA A 64 1.15 -2.42 18.39
CA ALA A 64 2.27 -1.66 17.84
C ALA A 64 3.00 -2.50 16.79
N TYR A 65 3.41 -1.89 15.69
CA TYR A 65 4.19 -2.56 14.65
C TYR A 65 5.18 -1.60 13.99
N ALA A 66 6.18 -2.17 13.34
CA ALA A 66 7.14 -1.45 12.51
C ALA A 66 7.69 -2.37 11.43
N GLY A 67 8.17 -1.78 10.34
CA GLY A 67 8.76 -2.55 9.26
C GLY A 67 9.51 -1.71 8.25
N VAL A 68 10.13 -2.42 7.33
CA VAL A 68 10.77 -1.86 6.16
C VAL A 68 10.26 -2.58 4.92
N TRP A 69 10.02 -1.81 3.87
CA TRP A 69 9.66 -2.33 2.56
C TRP A 69 10.56 -1.71 1.51
N GLY A 70 10.88 -2.45 0.47
CA GLY A 70 11.63 -1.92 -0.67
C GLY A 70 11.10 -2.45 -1.98
N THR A 71 11.22 -1.63 -3.02
CA THR A 71 10.86 -2.03 -4.38
C THR A 71 11.79 -1.42 -5.43
N SER A 72 11.80 -2.07 -6.58
CA SER A 72 12.25 -1.51 -7.85
C SER A 72 11.04 -1.13 -8.72
N GLY A 73 11.31 -0.61 -9.92
CA GLY A 73 10.31 -0.49 -10.98
C GLY A 73 9.70 0.90 -11.15
N ASP A 74 10.02 1.85 -10.28
CA ASP A 74 9.83 3.27 -10.58
C ASP A 74 10.96 3.72 -11.53
N THR A 75 10.57 4.16 -12.73
CA THR A 75 11.54 4.59 -13.75
C THR A 75 11.92 6.06 -13.66
N ALA A 76 11.16 6.85 -12.89
CA ALA A 76 11.42 8.27 -12.64
C ALA A 76 12.23 8.47 -11.35
N ALA A 77 11.85 7.80 -10.27
CA ALA A 77 12.47 7.94 -8.94
C ALA A 77 13.50 6.84 -8.60
N GLY A 78 13.55 5.76 -9.38
CA GLY A 78 14.47 4.64 -9.17
C GLY A 78 13.98 3.67 -8.08
N ASP A 79 14.91 3.04 -7.36
CA ASP A 79 14.54 2.17 -6.24
C ASP A 79 13.98 2.99 -5.07
N GLU A 80 13.02 2.39 -4.35
CA GLU A 80 12.33 2.99 -3.21
C GLU A 80 12.49 2.10 -1.98
N TYR A 81 12.74 2.73 -0.83
CA TYR A 81 12.67 2.08 0.48
C TYR A 81 11.75 2.87 1.40
N ASN A 82 10.91 2.16 2.11
CA ASN A 82 9.98 2.71 3.07
C ASN A 82 10.31 2.19 4.45
N VAL A 83 10.28 3.08 5.43
CA VAL A 83 10.33 2.74 6.85
C VAL A 83 9.02 3.17 7.46
N TYR A 84 8.34 2.25 8.14
CA TYR A 84 7.05 2.55 8.74
C TYR A 84 6.95 2.05 10.17
N PHE A 85 6.11 2.74 10.93
CA PHE A 85 5.68 2.33 12.26
C PHE A 85 4.22 2.74 12.44
N GLY A 86 3.48 1.97 13.22
CA GLY A 86 2.07 2.23 13.43
C GLY A 86 1.51 1.54 14.65
N PHE A 87 0.23 1.82 14.87
CA PHE A 87 -0.55 1.21 15.91
C PHE A 87 -1.96 0.93 15.38
N GLY A 88 -2.33 -0.34 15.40
CA GLY A 88 -3.61 -0.80 14.89
C GLY A 88 -4.19 -1.90 15.76
N GLY A 89 -5.46 -2.20 15.52
CA GLY A 89 -6.15 -3.25 16.23
C GLY A 89 -7.51 -3.55 15.65
N GLU A 90 -8.08 -4.65 16.13
CA GLU A 90 -9.41 -5.11 15.74
C GLU A 90 -10.24 -5.51 16.96
N SER A 91 -11.55 -5.33 16.86
CA SER A 91 -12.51 -5.76 17.85
C SER A 91 -13.79 -6.20 17.16
N GLY A 92 -14.00 -7.51 17.08
CA GLY A 92 -15.06 -8.09 16.25
C GLY A 92 -14.85 -7.71 14.79
N ASP A 93 -15.88 -7.16 14.15
CA ASP A 93 -15.81 -6.77 12.73
C ASP A 93 -15.19 -5.38 12.51
N PHE A 94 -14.90 -4.64 13.58
CA PHE A 94 -14.32 -3.30 13.50
C PHE A 94 -12.79 -3.34 13.58
N SER A 95 -12.11 -2.54 12.77
CA SER A 95 -10.67 -2.32 12.84
C SER A 95 -10.30 -0.85 12.76
N TYR A 96 -9.12 -0.51 13.29
CA TYR A 96 -8.53 0.81 13.19
C TYR A 96 -7.03 0.71 12.99
N ASP A 97 -6.45 1.74 12.38
CA ASP A 97 -5.00 1.85 12.19
C ASP A 97 -4.57 3.32 12.12
N VAL A 98 -3.43 3.64 12.73
CA VAL A 98 -2.71 4.90 12.52
C VAL A 98 -1.25 4.58 12.30
N ASN A 99 -0.69 5.03 11.18
CA ASN A 99 0.69 4.73 10.81
C ASN A 99 1.39 5.92 10.17
N VAL A 100 2.71 5.93 10.34
CA VAL A 100 3.62 6.88 9.71
C VAL A 100 4.54 6.09 8.79
N LEU A 101 4.72 6.60 7.58
CA LEU A 101 5.57 5.99 6.56
C LEU A 101 6.53 7.06 6.04
N GLY A 102 7.83 6.78 6.14
CA GLY A 102 8.89 7.60 5.58
C GLY A 102 9.45 6.97 4.32
N TYR A 103 9.53 7.76 3.26
CA TYR A 103 10.05 7.35 1.95
C TYR A 103 11.53 7.69 1.82
N VAL A 104 12.25 6.80 1.13
CA VAL A 104 13.66 6.98 0.77
C VAL A 104 13.83 6.60 -0.70
N TYR A 105 14.35 7.53 -1.49
CA TYR A 105 14.64 7.32 -2.90
C TYR A 105 16.11 7.69 -3.18
N PRO A 106 17.04 6.72 -3.24
CA PRO A 106 18.46 7.03 -3.39
C PRO A 106 18.80 7.71 -4.72
N THR A 107 18.06 7.40 -5.80
CA THR A 107 18.33 7.94 -7.14
C THR A 107 18.01 9.44 -7.21
N THR A 108 16.87 9.85 -6.64
CA THR A 108 16.46 11.24 -6.54
C THR A 108 16.97 11.93 -5.27
N LYS A 109 17.73 11.21 -4.43
CA LYS A 109 18.37 11.70 -3.20
C LYS A 109 17.36 12.24 -2.18
N ILE A 110 16.29 11.49 -1.99
CA ILE A 110 15.35 11.72 -0.91
C ILE A 110 15.77 10.83 0.25
N ASP A 111 16.20 11.47 1.34
CA ASP A 111 16.60 10.82 2.56
C ASP A 111 15.41 10.66 3.54
N LEU A 112 15.56 9.73 4.47
CA LEU A 112 14.54 9.47 5.48
C LEU A 112 14.18 10.75 6.26
N GLY A 113 12.89 11.04 6.36
CA GLY A 113 12.37 12.23 7.03
C GLY A 113 12.15 13.43 6.12
N GLN A 114 12.60 13.39 4.86
CA GLN A 114 12.31 14.43 3.87
C GLN A 114 10.96 14.24 3.19
N PHE A 115 10.47 13.00 3.07
CA PHE A 115 9.12 12.71 2.63
C PHE A 115 8.49 11.69 3.57
N VAL A 116 7.48 12.12 4.32
CA VAL A 116 6.81 11.34 5.37
C VAL A 116 5.31 11.56 5.27
N GLU A 117 4.55 10.47 5.29
CA GLU A 117 3.10 10.49 5.35
C GLU A 117 2.58 9.95 6.68
N LEU A 118 1.45 10.49 7.12
CA LEU A 118 0.61 9.95 8.17
C LEU A 118 -0.68 9.41 7.55
N THR A 119 -1.03 8.18 7.89
CA THR A 119 -2.30 7.56 7.49
C THR A 119 -3.12 7.21 8.73
N ALA A 120 -4.42 7.48 8.67
CA ALA A 120 -5.40 6.99 9.63
C ALA A 120 -6.51 6.22 8.90
N SER A 121 -6.90 5.08 9.46
CA SER A 121 -7.85 4.17 8.83
C SER A 121 -8.83 3.55 9.82
N VAL A 122 -10.02 3.24 9.32
CA VAL A 122 -11.03 2.43 10.01
C VAL A 122 -11.62 1.41 9.06
N GLY A 123 -12.05 0.27 9.60
CA GLY A 123 -12.67 -0.80 8.83
C GLY A 123 -13.89 -1.40 9.53
N PHE A 124 -14.79 -1.95 8.72
CA PHE A 124 -15.95 -2.70 9.21
C PHE A 124 -16.37 -3.78 8.20
N SER A 125 -16.31 -5.07 8.59
CA SER A 125 -16.82 -6.19 7.79
C SER A 125 -16.34 -6.20 6.32
N GLY A 126 -15.04 -5.97 6.10
CA GLY A 126 -14.44 -5.92 4.77
C GLY A 126 -14.51 -4.57 4.06
N LEU A 127 -15.28 -3.60 4.58
CA LEU A 127 -15.20 -2.19 4.18
C LEU A 127 -14.02 -1.54 4.89
N GLY A 128 -13.27 -0.68 4.19
CA GLY A 128 -12.18 0.11 4.75
C GLY A 128 -12.21 1.54 4.23
N LEU A 129 -11.93 2.49 5.11
CA LEU A 129 -11.73 3.90 4.80
C LEU A 129 -10.37 4.33 5.35
N SER A 130 -9.54 4.97 4.53
CA SER A 130 -8.29 5.60 4.98
C SER A 130 -8.13 7.01 4.46
N LEU A 131 -7.47 7.84 5.27
CA LEU A 131 -7.03 9.18 4.91
C LEU A 131 -5.52 9.27 5.13
N THR A 132 -4.80 9.77 4.12
CA THR A 132 -3.35 9.92 4.15
C THR A 132 -2.98 11.37 3.83
N VAL A 133 -2.07 11.93 4.62
CA VAL A 133 -1.54 13.29 4.44
C VAL A 133 -0.02 13.29 4.59
N PRO A 134 0.72 14.10 3.82
CA PRO A 134 2.12 14.35 4.10
C PRO A 134 2.26 15.13 5.42
N VAL A 135 3.25 14.77 6.25
CA VAL A 135 3.56 15.42 7.53
C VAL A 135 5.00 15.93 7.59
N ALA A 136 5.86 15.49 6.67
CA ALA A 136 7.11 16.14 6.32
C ALA A 136 7.30 16.01 4.82
N ASP A 137 7.50 17.14 4.15
CA ASP A 137 7.76 17.19 2.72
C ASP A 137 8.75 18.33 2.47
N ASP A 138 10.03 17.98 2.32
CA ASP A 138 11.01 18.92 1.77
C ASP A 138 10.57 19.22 0.36
N LYS A 139 10.31 20.48 0.01
CA LYS A 139 9.77 20.86 -1.31
C LYS A 139 10.65 20.44 -2.50
N ASN A 140 11.87 19.96 -2.23
CA ASN A 140 12.79 19.39 -3.21
C ASN A 140 12.74 17.85 -3.28
N ALA A 141 12.14 17.19 -2.29
CA ALA A 141 11.73 15.79 -2.34
C ALA A 141 10.41 15.68 -3.11
N MET A 142 10.13 14.50 -3.65
CA MET A 142 9.07 14.25 -4.62
C MET A 142 7.71 14.83 -4.22
N GLY A 143 7.22 15.80 -5.00
CA GLY A 143 5.82 16.23 -4.97
C GLY A 143 5.46 17.33 -3.97
N GLY A 144 6.45 18.08 -3.45
CA GLY A 144 6.47 19.25 -2.54
C GLY A 144 5.19 20.04 -2.20
N GLU A 145 4.06 19.38 -2.03
CA GLU A 145 2.74 19.97 -2.12
C GLU A 145 1.77 19.26 -1.19
N ASP A 146 0.99 20.07 -0.47
CA ASP A 146 -0.01 19.57 0.46
C ASP A 146 -1.09 18.83 -0.34
N TYR A 147 -1.28 17.54 -0.03
CA TYR A 147 -2.36 16.73 -0.56
C TYR A 147 -3.06 15.94 0.54
N LEU A 148 -4.29 15.53 0.22
CA LEU A 148 -5.04 14.53 0.94
C LEU A 148 -5.32 13.38 -0.03
N TYR A 149 -4.95 12.17 0.38
CA TYR A 149 -5.36 10.97 -0.32
C TYR A 149 -6.39 10.22 0.51
N ALA A 150 -7.60 10.09 -0.04
CA ALA A 150 -8.71 9.35 0.56
C ALA A 150 -8.92 8.03 -0.20
N LYS A 151 -9.07 6.93 0.53
CA LYS A 151 -9.27 5.59 -0.05
C LYS A 151 -10.49 4.92 0.58
N LEU A 152 -11.41 4.46 -0.26
CA LEU A 152 -12.49 3.53 0.10
C LEU A 152 -12.20 2.17 -0.52
N SER A 153 -12.23 1.11 0.28
CA SER A 153 -11.97 -0.25 -0.19
C SER A 153 -13.06 -1.21 0.29
N TYR A 154 -13.37 -2.21 -0.52
CA TYR A 154 -14.20 -3.33 -0.11
C TYR A 154 -13.65 -4.65 -0.64
N GLY A 155 -13.51 -5.62 0.25
CA GLY A 155 -13.12 -7.00 -0.07
C GLY A 155 -14.26 -7.98 0.15
N TYR A 156 -14.45 -8.90 -0.78
CA TYR A 156 -15.39 -10.01 -0.66
C TYR A 156 -14.82 -11.29 -1.29
N ASP A 157 -14.58 -12.31 -0.46
CA ASP A 157 -13.95 -13.57 -0.86
C ASP A 157 -12.62 -13.30 -1.60
N LYS A 158 -12.53 -13.66 -2.88
CA LYS A 158 -11.33 -13.47 -3.71
C LYS A 158 -11.27 -12.12 -4.40
N PHE A 159 -12.27 -11.27 -4.24
CA PHE A 159 -12.40 -10.03 -5.01
C PHE A 159 -12.19 -8.80 -4.13
N GLY A 160 -11.56 -7.78 -4.70
CA GLY A 160 -11.39 -6.47 -4.07
C GLY A 160 -11.78 -5.35 -5.03
N VAL A 161 -12.29 -4.26 -4.45
CA VAL A 161 -12.44 -2.97 -5.12
C VAL A 161 -11.80 -1.90 -4.26
N VAL A 162 -11.10 -0.97 -4.90
CA VAL A 162 -10.59 0.25 -4.30
C VAL A 162 -11.04 1.43 -5.14
N ILE A 163 -11.51 2.48 -4.47
CA ILE A 163 -11.69 3.81 -5.04
C ILE A 163 -10.77 4.73 -4.23
N GLY A 164 -9.76 5.28 -4.89
CA GLY A 164 -8.86 6.24 -4.30
C GLY A 164 -9.00 7.59 -4.98
N ASN A 165 -8.93 8.65 -4.19
CA ASN A 165 -8.97 10.02 -4.67
C ASN A 165 -7.86 10.82 -4.01
N GLN A 166 -7.08 11.51 -4.82
CA GLN A 166 -6.10 12.48 -4.37
C GLN A 166 -6.64 13.87 -4.69
N THR A 167 -6.78 14.69 -3.65
CA THR A 167 -7.01 16.14 -3.76
C THR A 167 -5.73 16.84 -3.33
N ALA A 168 -5.30 17.85 -4.07
CA ALA A 168 -4.06 18.52 -3.76
C ALA A 168 -4.16 20.00 -4.12
N ASP A 169 -3.54 20.85 -3.30
CA ASP A 169 -3.50 22.29 -3.59
C ASP A 169 -2.53 22.58 -4.73
N ALA A 170 -1.37 21.92 -4.67
CA ALA A 170 -0.30 21.89 -5.65
C ALA A 170 -0.41 20.82 -6.77
N ALA A 171 -0.69 19.59 -6.33
CA ALA A 171 -0.38 18.39 -7.11
C ALA A 171 -1.55 17.99 -8.04
N SER A 172 -1.35 16.94 -8.84
CA SER A 172 -2.43 16.43 -9.70
C SER A 172 -3.59 15.89 -8.86
N GLU A 173 -4.79 16.37 -9.17
CA GLU A 173 -6.02 15.81 -8.62
C GLU A 173 -6.49 14.66 -9.51
N TYR A 174 -6.83 13.53 -8.91
CA TYR A 174 -7.35 12.40 -9.67
C TYR A 174 -8.13 11.41 -8.82
N THR A 175 -8.97 10.63 -9.49
CA THR A 175 -9.68 9.50 -8.92
C THR A 175 -9.31 8.24 -9.70
N HIS A 176 -8.97 7.17 -8.98
CA HIS A 176 -8.74 5.86 -9.56
C HIS A 176 -9.70 4.82 -9.01
N VAL A 177 -9.96 3.81 -9.84
CA VAL A 177 -10.68 2.60 -9.45
C VAL A 177 -9.80 1.40 -9.75
N ASP A 178 -9.59 0.57 -8.74
CA ASP A 178 -8.85 -0.67 -8.85
C ASP A 178 -9.76 -1.85 -8.55
N LEU A 179 -9.66 -2.89 -9.35
CA LEU A 179 -10.31 -4.18 -9.15
C LEU A 179 -9.24 -5.24 -8.99
N SER A 180 -9.39 -6.12 -8.00
CA SER A 180 -8.44 -7.22 -7.77
C SER A 180 -9.13 -8.57 -7.63
N TYR A 181 -8.38 -9.62 -7.97
CA TYR A 181 -8.77 -11.02 -7.86
C TYR A 181 -7.60 -11.86 -7.34
N GLN A 182 -7.78 -12.49 -6.19
CA GLN A 182 -6.82 -13.43 -5.59
C GLN A 182 -7.07 -14.85 -6.14
N TYR A 183 -6.21 -15.32 -7.03
CA TYR A 183 -6.37 -16.65 -7.63
C TYR A 183 -6.11 -17.76 -6.60
N ASN A 184 -4.98 -17.65 -5.91
CA ASN A 184 -4.53 -18.49 -4.80
C ASN A 184 -3.70 -17.66 -3.81
N ASP A 185 -3.09 -18.27 -2.80
CA ASP A 185 -2.36 -17.54 -1.75
C ASP A 185 -1.15 -16.72 -2.24
N ASN A 186 -0.62 -17.02 -3.43
CA ASN A 186 0.58 -16.37 -3.95
C ASN A 186 0.31 -15.49 -5.18
N ILE A 187 -0.70 -15.81 -6.00
CA ILE A 187 -0.95 -15.15 -7.28
C ILE A 187 -2.21 -14.30 -7.21
N ALA A 188 -2.06 -13.03 -7.56
CA ALA A 188 -3.16 -12.08 -7.71
C ALA A 188 -3.15 -11.42 -9.10
N PHE A 189 -4.34 -11.01 -9.52
CA PHE A 189 -4.58 -10.22 -10.73
C PHE A 189 -5.28 -8.93 -10.35
N GLY A 190 -5.01 -7.86 -11.10
CA GLY A 190 -5.65 -6.58 -10.89
C GLY A 190 -5.80 -5.77 -12.16
N VAL A 191 -6.78 -4.87 -12.16
CA VAL A 191 -6.93 -3.82 -13.15
C VAL A 191 -7.06 -2.49 -12.41
N SER A 192 -6.24 -1.52 -12.79
CA SER A 192 -6.31 -0.15 -12.26
C SER A 192 -6.61 0.84 -13.37
N LYS A 193 -7.42 1.86 -13.08
CA LYS A 193 -7.74 2.91 -14.03
C LYS A 193 -7.97 4.24 -13.33
N ILE A 194 -7.36 5.30 -13.85
CA ILE A 194 -7.74 6.67 -13.56
C ILE A 194 -9.05 6.96 -14.28
N VAL A 195 -10.09 7.32 -13.52
CA VAL A 195 -11.46 7.52 -14.02
C VAL A 195 -11.85 8.99 -14.13
N ASP A 196 -11.15 9.87 -13.41
CA ASP A 196 -11.39 11.31 -13.40
C ASP A 196 -10.14 12.07 -12.92
N GLY A 197 -10.02 13.35 -13.30
CA GLY A 197 -8.95 14.25 -12.89
C GLY A 197 -7.89 14.58 -13.95
N ASP A 198 -6.76 15.13 -13.50
CA ASP A 198 -5.72 15.73 -14.35
C ASP A 198 -4.84 14.69 -15.05
N ILE A 199 -4.84 13.46 -14.55
CA ILE A 199 -4.01 12.38 -15.06
C ILE A 199 -4.81 11.53 -16.04
N SER A 200 -4.33 11.45 -17.28
CA SER A 200 -4.86 10.51 -18.27
C SER A 200 -3.94 9.31 -18.42
N GLN A 201 -4.43 8.13 -18.07
CA GLN A 201 -3.72 6.87 -18.22
C GLN A 201 -4.65 5.79 -18.77
N ARG A 202 -4.12 4.89 -19.59
CA ARG A 202 -4.84 3.67 -19.98
C ARG A 202 -5.10 2.78 -18.75
N ALA A 203 -6.08 1.89 -18.86
CA ALA A 203 -6.24 0.84 -17.87
C ALA A 203 -4.97 -0.01 -17.81
N LEU A 204 -4.51 -0.27 -16.58
CA LEU A 204 -3.32 -1.05 -16.29
C LEU A 204 -3.77 -2.44 -15.85
N PHE A 205 -3.15 -3.47 -16.41
CA PHE A 205 -3.30 -4.83 -15.92
C PHE A 205 -2.08 -5.20 -15.08
N GLN A 206 -2.31 -5.72 -13.88
CA GLN A 206 -1.28 -6.23 -13.00
C GLN A 206 -1.47 -7.73 -12.76
N VAL A 207 -0.37 -8.46 -12.80
CA VAL A 207 -0.23 -9.79 -12.22
C VAL A 207 0.92 -9.74 -11.23
N SER A 208 0.72 -10.31 -10.06
CA SER A 208 1.74 -10.41 -9.02
C SER A 208 1.87 -11.82 -8.49
N TYR A 209 3.08 -12.14 -8.03
CA TYR A 209 3.39 -13.32 -7.24
C TYR A 209 4.06 -12.90 -5.95
N SER A 210 3.52 -13.33 -4.81
CA SER A 210 4.04 -13.04 -3.48
C SER A 210 4.48 -14.33 -2.78
N LEU A 211 5.64 -14.27 -2.12
CA LEU A 211 6.25 -15.36 -1.38
C LEU A 211 6.46 -14.92 0.09
N PRO A 212 5.71 -15.49 1.04
CA PRO A 212 6.06 -15.37 2.46
C PRO A 212 7.36 -16.16 2.73
N ILE A 213 8.19 -15.63 3.61
CA ILE A 213 9.47 -16.23 4.00
C ILE A 213 9.34 -16.71 5.45
N GLU A 214 9.53 -18.01 5.65
CA GLU A 214 9.61 -18.59 7.00
C GLU A 214 10.91 -18.13 7.68
N LEU A 215 10.82 -17.63 8.91
CA LEU A 215 11.93 -17.11 9.72
C LEU A 215 12.27 -18.04 10.90
#